data_AF-U6FEB6-F1
#
_entry.id   AF-U6FEB6-F1
#
_cell.length_a   1.000
_cell.length_b   1.000
_cell.length_c   1.000
_cell.angle_alpha   90.00
_cell.angle_beta   90.00
_cell.angle_gamma   90.00
#
_symmetry.space_group_name_H-M   'P 1'
#
loop_
_entity.id
_entity.type
_entity.pdbx_description
1 polymer ?
#
loop_
_entity_poly.entity_id
_entity_poly.type
_entity_poly.pdbx_seq_one_letter_code
_entity_poly.pdbx_strand_id
1 'polypeptide(L)'
;MWIKRLFIEGFKGFEKDFILDLTPDKNIIIGKNGVGKTTILQAINLVLQQRGVVTFGNGSLSYANYINNAILNSSLSKARTHLVDFTDEDLPKMTIAVELEPDDQSDPKYSDFLGYNYPNLMFENKSKDRYGIQFEYRFDKFFENDFENYVKSFISENKKEENFEIPFEFYTVSWTTFAGQNYNAAKDPLKSILIDNDAFTGNPYNMFAQTLYATMGQIPQLHSRINFRNESKKVNFPLSGQNEENYQLLINPNSVDLERIVDVKDKQKDIYIRDLETVK
;
A
#
# COMPACT_ATOMS: atom_id res chain seq x y z
N MET A 1 16.85 -4.91 10.35
CA MET A 1 15.49 -5.42 10.55
C MET A 1 15.09 -6.10 9.27
N TRP A 2 14.35 -7.20 9.34
CA TRP A 2 13.95 -7.97 8.17
C TRP A 2 12.52 -8.50 8.33
N ILE A 3 11.88 -8.92 7.22
CA ILE A 3 10.55 -9.52 7.26
C ILE A 3 10.71 -10.98 7.67
N LYS A 4 10.17 -11.33 8.84
CA LYS A 4 10.23 -12.68 9.38
C LYS A 4 9.12 -13.58 8.88
N ARG A 5 7.91 -13.03 8.80
CA ARG A 5 6.73 -13.77 8.40
C ARG A 5 5.81 -12.87 7.61
N LEU A 6 5.22 -13.43 6.56
CA LEU A 6 4.12 -12.83 5.81
C LEU A 6 2.86 -13.66 6.06
N PHE A 7 1.75 -12.96 6.31
CA PHE A 7 0.40 -13.50 6.39
C PHE A 7 -0.47 -12.83 5.33
N ILE A 8 -1.25 -13.64 4.61
CA ILE A 8 -2.21 -13.18 3.60
C ILE A 8 -3.53 -13.93 3.78
N GLU A 9 -4.62 -13.18 3.87
CA GLU A 9 -6.00 -13.67 3.89
C GLU A 9 -6.84 -12.82 2.92
N GLY A 10 -7.63 -13.47 2.08
CA GLY A 10 -8.58 -12.79 1.20
C GLY A 10 -8.01 -11.92 0.08
N PHE A 11 -6.71 -12.04 -0.26
CA PHE A 11 -6.06 -11.25 -1.31
C PHE A 11 -5.79 -12.04 -2.59
N LYS A 12 -6.41 -11.64 -3.69
CA LYS A 12 -6.25 -12.22 -5.03
C LYS A 12 -6.38 -13.75 -4.98
N GLY A 13 -5.31 -14.49 -5.27
CA GLY A 13 -5.31 -15.96 -5.27
C GLY A 13 -5.23 -16.60 -3.88
N PHE A 14 -4.98 -15.83 -2.82
CA PHE A 14 -4.85 -16.34 -1.46
C PHE A 14 -6.20 -16.22 -0.74
N GLU A 15 -6.90 -17.35 -0.59
CA GLU A 15 -8.21 -17.39 0.06
C GLU A 15 -8.05 -17.25 1.58
N LYS A 16 -7.41 -18.20 2.27
CA LYS A 16 -7.24 -18.18 3.73
C LYS A 16 -5.85 -18.65 4.15
N ASP A 17 -5.40 -18.12 5.28
CA ASP A 17 -4.27 -18.61 6.10
C ASP A 17 -2.96 -18.86 5.37
N PHE A 18 -2.66 -18.06 4.34
CA PHE A 18 -1.35 -18.17 3.70
C PHE A 18 -0.29 -17.57 4.60
N ILE A 19 0.55 -18.44 5.16
CA ILE A 19 1.69 -18.08 6.00
C ILE A 19 2.98 -18.43 5.26
N LEU A 20 3.88 -17.46 5.17
CA LEU A 20 5.21 -17.65 4.62
C LEU A 20 6.25 -17.15 5.62
N ASP A 21 7.00 -18.09 6.20
CA ASP A 21 8.19 -17.78 6.98
C ASP A 21 9.36 -17.49 6.05
N LEU A 22 10.07 -16.41 6.35
CA LEU A 22 11.24 -15.96 5.62
C LEU A 22 12.48 -16.14 6.50
N THR A 23 13.64 -16.09 5.85
CA THR A 23 14.95 -16.08 6.50
C THR A 23 15.61 -14.73 6.31
N PRO A 24 16.57 -14.34 7.17
CA PRO A 24 17.38 -13.16 6.91
C PRO A 24 18.17 -13.32 5.59
N ASP A 25 18.58 -12.19 5.03
CA ASP A 25 19.40 -12.07 3.81
C ASP A 25 18.75 -12.48 2.49
N LYS A 26 18.51 -13.79 2.26
CA LYS A 26 18.11 -14.28 0.93
C LYS A 26 17.01 -15.33 0.97
N ASN A 27 15.90 -15.00 0.32
CA ASN A 27 14.78 -15.90 0.10
C ASN A 27 14.56 -16.09 -1.41
N ILE A 28 14.30 -17.33 -1.84
CA ILE A 28 14.07 -17.66 -3.26
C ILE A 28 12.67 -18.29 -3.38
N ILE A 29 11.77 -17.62 -4.09
CA ILE A 29 10.39 -18.08 -4.31
C ILE A 29 10.29 -18.69 -5.70
N ILE A 30 10.10 -20.01 -5.79
CA ILE A 30 10.05 -20.78 -7.04
C ILE A 30 8.67 -21.42 -7.20
N GLY A 31 8.16 -21.45 -8.44
CA GLY A 31 6.87 -22.06 -8.76
C GLY A 31 6.45 -21.75 -10.19
N LYS A 32 5.42 -22.43 -10.69
CA LYS A 32 4.88 -22.22 -12.04
C LYS A 32 4.33 -20.80 -12.24
N ASN A 33 4.14 -20.36 -13.47
CA ASN A 33 3.48 -19.09 -13.75
C ASN A 33 2.02 -19.13 -13.25
N GLY A 34 1.51 -18.00 -12.76
CA GLY A 34 0.14 -17.88 -12.26
C GLY A 34 -0.12 -18.40 -10.84
N VAL A 35 0.85 -19.05 -10.16
CA VAL A 35 0.64 -19.62 -8.82
C VAL A 35 0.69 -18.61 -7.66
N GLY A 36 0.81 -17.31 -7.95
CA GLY A 36 0.79 -16.26 -6.91
C GLY A 36 2.15 -15.74 -6.42
N LYS A 37 3.28 -16.11 -7.06
CA LYS A 37 4.62 -15.57 -6.70
C LYS A 37 4.68 -14.04 -6.72
N THR A 38 4.18 -13.43 -7.79
CA THR A 38 4.08 -11.97 -7.92
C THR A 38 3.12 -11.38 -6.89
N THR A 39 2.04 -12.09 -6.57
CA THR A 39 1.08 -11.68 -5.54
C THR A 39 1.72 -11.58 -4.15
N ILE A 40 2.67 -12.46 -3.82
CA ILE A 40 3.44 -12.37 -2.56
C ILE A 40 4.21 -11.05 -2.49
N LEU A 41 4.92 -10.69 -3.56
CA LEU A 41 5.68 -9.44 -3.61
C LEU A 41 4.75 -8.21 -3.57
N GLN A 42 3.63 -8.27 -4.27
CA GLN A 42 2.60 -7.22 -4.24
C GLN A 42 1.99 -7.06 -2.83
N ALA A 43 1.78 -8.16 -2.11
CA ALA A 43 1.27 -8.13 -0.73
C ALA A 43 2.26 -7.43 0.21
N ILE A 44 3.54 -7.84 0.15
CA ILE A 44 4.62 -7.20 0.92
C ILE A 44 4.70 -5.70 0.60
N ASN A 45 4.67 -5.34 -0.69
CA ASN A 45 4.75 -3.94 -1.11
C ASN A 45 3.54 -3.13 -0.64
N LEU A 46 2.34 -3.71 -0.68
CA LEU A 46 1.10 -3.06 -0.25
C LEU A 46 1.12 -2.74 1.26
N VAL A 47 1.53 -3.71 2.10
CA VAL A 47 1.57 -3.51 3.55
C VAL A 47 2.69 -2.56 3.99
N LEU A 48 3.86 -2.61 3.33
CA LEU A 48 5.01 -1.77 3.70
C LEU A 48 4.96 -0.37 3.10
N GLN A 49 4.66 -0.21 1.81
CA GLN A 49 4.84 1.07 1.13
C GLN A 49 3.55 1.86 1.00
N GLN A 50 2.39 1.29 1.35
CA GLN A 50 1.08 1.84 0.98
C GLN A 50 0.97 2.15 -0.53
N ARG A 51 1.88 1.55 -1.33
CA ARG A 51 2.01 1.71 -2.77
C ARG A 51 1.65 0.37 -3.36
N GLY A 52 0.63 0.38 -4.21
CA GLY A 52 0.00 -0.83 -4.71
C GLY A 52 -1.40 -0.56 -5.23
N VAL A 53 -2.06 0.51 -4.75
CA VAL A 53 -3.35 0.99 -5.25
C VAL A 53 -3.47 2.51 -5.02
N VAL A 54 -2.60 3.30 -5.64
CA VAL A 54 -2.83 4.75 -5.73
C VAL A 54 -2.49 5.22 -7.14
N THR A 55 -3.53 5.47 -7.94
CA THR A 55 -3.48 6.48 -9.00
C THR A 55 -4.91 6.89 -9.36
N PHE A 56 -5.34 8.04 -8.84
CA PHE A 56 -6.40 8.92 -9.36
C PHE A 56 -7.71 8.23 -9.82
N GLY A 57 -8.59 7.91 -8.87
CA GLY A 57 -9.98 7.50 -9.11
C GLY A 57 -10.61 6.74 -7.93
N ASN A 58 -11.60 7.37 -7.27
CA ASN A 58 -12.55 6.81 -6.29
C ASN A 58 -12.04 5.98 -5.08
N GLY A 59 -11.07 6.50 -4.30
CA GLY A 59 -10.90 6.09 -2.88
C GLY A 59 -10.69 4.58 -2.60
N SER A 60 -11.20 4.11 -1.45
CA SER A 60 -11.08 2.73 -0.94
C SER A 60 -11.75 1.66 -1.83
N LEU A 61 -12.67 2.03 -2.71
CA LEU A 61 -13.44 1.09 -3.55
C LEU A 61 -12.56 0.25 -4.48
N SER A 62 -11.46 0.82 -4.97
CA SER A 62 -10.55 0.12 -5.89
C SER A 62 -9.94 -1.15 -5.30
N TYR A 63 -9.90 -1.27 -3.96
CA TYR A 63 -9.41 -2.44 -3.26
C TYR A 63 -10.34 -3.66 -3.37
N ALA A 64 -11.63 -3.46 -3.66
CA ALA A 64 -12.59 -4.54 -3.89
C ALA A 64 -12.15 -5.49 -5.01
N ASN A 65 -11.48 -4.97 -6.05
CA ASN A 65 -10.96 -5.76 -7.17
C ASN A 65 -9.88 -6.78 -6.75
N TYR A 66 -9.33 -6.65 -5.55
CA TYR A 66 -8.30 -7.52 -5.04
C TYR A 66 -8.80 -8.52 -4.00
N ILE A 67 -10.07 -8.43 -3.60
CA ILE A 67 -10.68 -9.45 -2.77
C ILE A 67 -10.66 -10.79 -3.53
N ASN A 68 -10.33 -11.86 -2.81
CA ASN A 68 -10.36 -13.20 -3.37
C ASN A 68 -11.78 -13.57 -3.85
N ASN A 69 -11.89 -14.05 -5.08
CA ASN A 69 -13.18 -14.37 -5.71
C ASN A 69 -13.96 -15.46 -4.96
N ALA A 70 -13.31 -16.45 -4.34
CA ALA A 70 -14.01 -17.49 -3.58
C ALA A 70 -14.65 -16.92 -2.31
N ILE A 71 -13.95 -16.03 -1.60
CA ILE A 71 -14.49 -15.30 -0.45
C ILE A 71 -15.67 -14.42 -0.87
N LEU A 72 -15.51 -13.62 -1.94
CA LEU A 72 -16.59 -12.77 -2.45
C LEU A 72 -17.83 -13.60 -2.84
N ASN A 73 -17.63 -14.68 -3.59
CA ASN A 73 -18.73 -15.56 -4.01
C ASN A 73 -19.39 -16.26 -2.83
N SER A 74 -18.63 -16.64 -1.80
CA SER A 74 -19.19 -17.22 -0.57
C SER A 74 -20.09 -16.23 0.14
N SER A 75 -19.64 -14.98 0.32
CA SER A 75 -20.45 -13.91 0.93
C SER A 75 -21.71 -13.61 0.13
N LEU A 76 -21.60 -13.45 -1.20
CA LEU A 76 -22.75 -13.23 -2.08
C LEU A 76 -23.72 -14.42 -2.06
N SER A 77 -23.20 -15.65 -2.05
CA SER A 77 -24.06 -16.85 -2.00
C SER A 77 -24.83 -16.93 -0.70
N LYS A 78 -24.21 -16.58 0.44
CA LYS A 78 -24.89 -16.50 1.73
C LYS A 78 -25.98 -15.42 1.69
N ALA A 79 -25.64 -14.21 1.25
CA ALA A 79 -26.60 -13.10 1.16
C ALA A 79 -27.78 -13.41 0.23
N ARG A 80 -27.57 -14.15 -0.86
CA ARG A 80 -28.61 -14.49 -1.86
C ARG A 80 -29.48 -15.69 -1.48
N THR A 81 -29.15 -16.41 -0.41
CA THR A 81 -29.87 -17.62 0.02
C THR A 81 -30.39 -17.56 1.45
N HIS A 82 -29.74 -16.77 2.31
CA HIS A 82 -30.02 -16.66 3.74
C HIS A 82 -29.83 -15.21 4.18
N LEU A 83 -30.48 -14.25 3.49
CA LEU A 83 -30.28 -12.81 3.75
C LEU A 83 -30.65 -12.39 5.17
N VAL A 84 -31.63 -13.06 5.78
CA VAL A 84 -32.12 -12.77 7.14
C VAL A 84 -31.02 -12.96 8.20
N ASP A 85 -30.10 -13.89 7.98
CA ASP A 85 -28.98 -14.22 8.88
C ASP A 85 -27.65 -13.60 8.41
N PHE A 86 -27.69 -12.72 7.41
CA PHE A 86 -26.50 -12.08 6.84
C PHE A 86 -26.12 -10.86 7.67
N THR A 87 -24.93 -10.89 8.26
CA THR A 87 -24.40 -9.80 9.10
C THR A 87 -23.13 -9.23 8.48
N ASP A 88 -22.59 -8.17 9.10
CA ASP A 88 -21.34 -7.60 8.64
C ASP A 88 -20.13 -8.54 8.83
N GLU A 89 -20.24 -9.56 9.68
CA GLU A 89 -19.20 -10.59 9.81
C GLU A 89 -19.09 -11.50 8.57
N ASP A 90 -20.16 -11.57 7.78
CA ASP A 90 -20.20 -12.34 6.54
C ASP A 90 -19.65 -11.57 5.34
N LEU A 91 -19.42 -10.27 5.50
CA LEU A 91 -18.87 -9.43 4.46
C LEU A 91 -17.42 -9.83 4.16
N PRO A 92 -17.03 -9.86 2.87
CA PRO A 92 -15.68 -10.23 2.51
C PRO A 92 -14.67 -9.23 3.08
N LYS A 93 -13.49 -9.71 3.45
CA LYS A 93 -12.39 -8.87 3.92
C LYS A 93 -11.07 -9.37 3.36
N MET A 94 -10.07 -8.51 3.41
CA MET A 94 -8.72 -8.84 3.02
C MET A 94 -7.73 -8.31 4.06
N THR A 95 -6.83 -9.18 4.50
CA THR A 95 -5.83 -8.88 5.52
C THR A 95 -4.45 -9.30 5.02
N ILE A 96 -3.47 -8.41 5.14
CA ILE A 96 -2.06 -8.71 4.88
C ILE A 96 -1.27 -8.23 6.07
N ALA A 97 -0.45 -9.09 6.68
CA ALA A 97 0.38 -8.71 7.81
C ALA A 97 1.81 -9.20 7.64
N VAL A 98 2.76 -8.42 8.12
CA VAL A 98 4.18 -8.77 8.16
C VAL A 98 4.69 -8.71 9.59
N GLU A 99 5.26 -9.82 10.06
CA GLU A 99 6.09 -9.85 11.26
C GLU A 99 7.48 -9.39 10.87
N LEU A 100 8.03 -8.48 11.67
CA LEU A 100 9.34 -7.90 11.49
C LEU A 100 10.24 -8.38 12.62
N GLU A 101 11.52 -8.59 12.32
CA GLU A 101 12.51 -8.93 13.32
C GLU A 101 13.64 -7.88 13.26
N PRO A 102 13.80 -7.04 14.30
CA PRO A 102 14.86 -6.05 14.35
C PRO A 102 16.21 -6.71 14.54
N ASP A 103 17.28 -6.07 14.05
CA ASP A 103 18.65 -6.56 14.29
C ASP A 103 19.05 -6.30 15.76
N ASP A 104 18.50 -5.23 16.34
CA ASP A 104 18.62 -4.87 17.75
C ASP A 104 17.23 -4.51 18.30
N GLN A 105 16.71 -5.37 19.18
CA GLN A 105 15.40 -5.18 19.82
C GLN A 105 15.37 -3.99 20.79
N SER A 106 16.54 -3.49 21.22
CA SER A 106 16.64 -2.35 22.15
C SER A 106 16.57 -0.99 21.48
N ASP A 107 16.64 -0.92 20.14
CA ASP A 107 16.58 0.33 19.41
C ASP A 107 15.17 0.98 19.53
N PRO A 108 15.06 2.16 20.18
CA PRO A 108 13.77 2.80 20.43
C PRO A 108 12.97 3.11 19.18
N LYS A 109 13.61 3.22 18.00
CA LYS A 109 12.90 3.53 16.76
C LYS A 109 11.92 2.44 16.33
N TYR A 110 12.05 1.23 16.87
CA TYR A 110 11.18 0.10 16.56
C TYR A 110 9.99 -0.05 17.52
N SER A 111 9.92 0.74 18.60
CA SER A 111 8.83 0.64 19.59
C SER A 111 7.46 0.87 18.98
N ASP A 112 7.35 1.74 17.97
CA ASP A 112 6.12 2.03 17.23
C ASP A 112 5.53 0.79 16.54
N PHE A 113 6.31 -0.29 16.39
CA PHE A 113 5.91 -1.51 15.70
C PHE A 113 5.62 -2.69 16.64
N LEU A 114 5.99 -2.58 17.92
CA LEU A 114 5.93 -3.67 18.89
C LEU A 114 4.55 -3.74 19.57
N GLY A 115 3.87 -4.88 19.46
CA GLY A 115 2.67 -5.16 20.24
C GLY A 115 2.00 -6.48 19.84
N TYR A 116 0.75 -6.63 20.25
CA TYR A 116 -0.04 -7.87 20.08
C TYR A 116 -1.25 -7.72 19.15
N ASN A 117 -1.38 -6.58 18.44
CA ASN A 117 -2.48 -6.31 17.50
C ASN A 117 -2.16 -6.89 16.10
N TYR A 118 -2.05 -8.21 16.02
CA TYR A 118 -1.82 -8.94 14.76
C TYR A 118 -2.97 -9.92 14.45
N PRO A 119 -3.11 -10.38 13.19
CA PRO A 119 -4.19 -11.28 12.80
C PRO A 119 -4.16 -12.60 13.58
N ASN A 120 -5.33 -13.04 14.03
CA ASN A 120 -5.45 -14.21 14.90
C ASN A 120 -4.89 -15.50 14.28
N LEU A 121 -5.02 -15.63 12.97
CA LEU A 121 -4.64 -16.82 12.22
C LEU A 121 -3.13 -16.84 11.91
N MET A 122 -2.41 -15.75 12.20
CA MET A 122 -0.97 -15.63 11.94
C MET A 122 -0.10 -16.37 12.97
N PHE A 123 -0.61 -16.53 14.20
CA PHE A 123 0.12 -17.14 15.31
C PHE A 123 -0.80 -17.96 16.22
N GLU A 124 -0.30 -19.10 16.69
CA GLU A 124 -1.01 -19.93 17.67
C GLU A 124 -1.13 -19.27 19.06
N ASN A 125 -0.15 -18.45 19.44
CA ASN A 125 -0.12 -17.77 20.73
C ASN A 125 -0.09 -16.24 20.59
N LYS A 126 -1.12 -15.57 21.09
CA LYS A 126 -1.34 -14.11 21.00
C LYS A 126 -0.78 -13.29 22.16
N SER A 127 -0.27 -13.93 23.22
CA SER A 127 0.17 -13.20 24.42
C SER A 127 1.58 -12.62 24.32
N LYS A 128 2.24 -12.79 23.17
CA LYS A 128 3.60 -12.31 22.94
C LYS A 128 3.58 -11.10 22.02
N ASP A 129 4.22 -10.02 22.47
CA ASP A 129 4.50 -8.87 21.63
C ASP A 129 5.41 -9.23 20.46
N ARG A 130 5.09 -8.68 19.30
CA ARG A 130 5.83 -8.85 18.04
C ARG A 130 5.93 -7.52 17.33
N TYR A 131 7.00 -7.33 16.58
CA TYR A 131 7.11 -6.18 15.69
C TYR A 131 6.36 -6.50 14.40
N GLY A 132 5.55 -5.56 13.91
CA GLY A 132 4.89 -5.80 12.64
C GLY A 132 3.97 -4.69 12.17
N ILE A 133 3.49 -4.89 10.94
CA ILE A 133 2.58 -3.99 10.23
C ILE A 133 1.49 -4.84 9.61
N GLN A 134 0.26 -4.34 9.63
CA GLN A 134 -0.91 -4.94 9.02
C GLN A 134 -1.56 -3.94 8.06
N PHE A 135 -2.07 -4.46 6.97
CA PHE A 135 -3.00 -3.84 6.04
C PHE A 135 -4.33 -4.58 6.14
N GLU A 136 -5.42 -3.83 6.08
CA GLU A 136 -6.77 -4.41 6.08
C GLU A 136 -7.72 -3.60 5.20
N TYR A 137 -8.50 -4.32 4.39
CA TYR A 137 -9.66 -3.80 3.67
C TYR A 137 -10.90 -4.56 4.17
N ARG A 138 -11.80 -3.84 4.84
CA ARG A 138 -12.96 -4.42 5.53
C ARG A 138 -14.13 -3.45 5.58
N PHE A 139 -15.31 -3.97 5.93
CA PHE A 139 -16.47 -3.17 6.29
C PHE A 139 -16.14 -2.16 7.40
N ASP A 140 -16.57 -0.93 7.21
CA ASP A 140 -16.44 0.14 8.21
C ASP A 140 -17.68 0.14 9.11
N LYS A 141 -17.45 -0.15 10.39
CA LYS A 141 -18.49 -0.15 11.43
C LYS A 141 -19.22 1.19 11.57
N PHE A 142 -18.67 2.28 11.04
CA PHE A 142 -19.39 3.54 10.92
C PHE A 142 -20.72 3.40 10.15
N PHE A 143 -20.80 2.50 9.17
CA PHE A 143 -21.99 2.27 8.33
C PHE A 143 -22.87 1.10 8.81
N GLU A 144 -22.70 0.63 10.04
CA GLU A 144 -23.45 -0.54 10.57
C GLU A 144 -24.97 -0.37 10.42
N ASN A 145 -25.51 0.79 10.83
CA ASN A 145 -26.94 1.09 10.70
C ASN A 145 -27.40 1.19 9.23
N ASP A 146 -26.58 1.78 8.36
CA ASP A 146 -26.89 1.92 6.93
C ASP A 146 -26.90 0.56 6.24
N PHE A 147 -25.97 -0.32 6.61
CA PHE A 147 -25.93 -1.70 6.14
C PHE A 147 -27.14 -2.51 6.60
N GLU A 148 -27.54 -2.41 7.87
CA GLU A 148 -28.77 -3.04 8.35
C GLU A 148 -30.00 -2.58 7.55
N ASN A 149 -30.10 -1.28 7.26
CA ASN A 149 -31.19 -0.73 6.46
C ASN A 149 -31.16 -1.23 5.01
N TYR A 150 -29.96 -1.35 4.43
CA TYR A 150 -29.75 -1.92 3.11
C TYR A 150 -30.28 -3.36 3.05
N VAL A 151 -29.87 -4.22 4.00
CA VAL A 151 -30.36 -5.61 4.12
C VAL A 151 -31.89 -5.65 4.31
N LYS A 152 -32.44 -4.85 5.23
CA LYS A 152 -33.89 -4.77 5.48
C LYS A 152 -34.67 -4.34 4.24
N SER A 153 -34.12 -3.48 3.38
CA SER A 153 -34.78 -3.04 2.15
C SER A 153 -35.03 -4.17 1.15
N PHE A 154 -34.24 -5.24 1.17
CA PHE A 154 -34.49 -6.40 0.33
C PHE A 154 -35.65 -7.24 0.84
N ILE A 155 -35.76 -7.35 2.16
CA ILE A 155 -36.81 -8.12 2.84
C ILE A 155 -38.16 -7.41 2.77
N SER A 156 -38.19 -6.09 3.02
CA SER A 156 -39.44 -5.33 3.14
C SER A 156 -40.03 -4.86 1.81
N GLU A 157 -39.20 -4.61 0.79
CA GLU A 157 -39.64 -4.08 -0.51
C GLU A 157 -39.89 -5.16 -1.56
N ASN A 158 -39.92 -6.45 -1.17
CA ASN A 158 -39.99 -7.60 -2.08
C ASN A 158 -38.89 -7.57 -3.17
N LYS A 159 -37.71 -7.00 -2.90
CA LYS A 159 -36.60 -7.13 -3.82
C LYS A 159 -36.14 -8.58 -3.77
N LYS A 160 -35.76 -9.11 -4.92
CA LYS A 160 -35.25 -10.45 -4.98
C LYS A 160 -33.85 -10.49 -4.35
N GLU A 161 -33.64 -11.40 -3.40
CA GLU A 161 -32.34 -11.63 -2.76
C GLU A 161 -31.24 -11.90 -3.80
N GLU A 162 -31.58 -12.49 -4.95
CA GLU A 162 -30.68 -12.75 -6.07
C GLU A 162 -29.95 -11.50 -6.60
N ASN A 163 -30.50 -10.31 -6.35
CA ASN A 163 -29.93 -9.02 -6.77
C ASN A 163 -29.06 -8.36 -5.68
N PHE A 164 -28.87 -9.01 -4.53
CA PHE A 164 -28.00 -8.48 -3.48
C PHE A 164 -26.56 -8.37 -4.00
N GLU A 165 -25.91 -7.24 -3.69
CA GLU A 165 -24.51 -6.96 -4.00
C GLU A 165 -23.79 -6.47 -2.74
N ILE A 166 -22.46 -6.67 -2.70
CA ILE A 166 -21.65 -6.20 -1.58
C ILE A 166 -21.47 -4.68 -1.67
N PRO A 167 -21.86 -3.90 -0.65
CA PRO A 167 -21.74 -2.45 -0.67
C PRO A 167 -20.31 -2.01 -0.31
N PHE A 168 -19.39 -2.09 -1.28
CA PHE A 168 -17.99 -1.69 -1.09
C PHE A 168 -17.81 -0.19 -0.79
N GLU A 169 -18.85 0.61 -0.99
CA GLU A 169 -18.95 2.00 -0.54
C GLU A 169 -18.86 2.12 0.99
N PHE A 170 -19.27 1.08 1.72
CA PHE A 170 -19.22 1.03 3.18
C PHE A 170 -17.89 0.46 3.71
N TYR A 171 -16.88 0.33 2.86
CA TYR A 171 -15.60 -0.25 3.25
C TYR A 171 -14.53 0.81 3.48
N THR A 172 -13.66 0.49 4.43
CA THR A 172 -12.49 1.27 4.77
C THR A 172 -11.21 0.48 4.55
N VAL A 173 -10.12 1.22 4.38
CA VAL A 173 -8.77 0.67 4.28
C VAL A 173 -7.96 1.23 5.43
N SER A 174 -7.22 0.37 6.11
CA SER A 174 -6.32 0.79 7.18
C SER A 174 -4.97 0.11 7.09
N TRP A 175 -3.95 0.85 7.52
CA TRP A 175 -2.65 0.27 7.83
C TRP A 175 -2.35 0.59 9.28
N THR A 176 -2.00 -0.44 10.05
CA THR A 176 -1.70 -0.32 11.47
C THR A 176 -0.43 -1.07 11.80
N THR A 177 0.29 -0.65 12.82
CA THR A 177 1.37 -1.43 13.40
C THR A 177 0.83 -2.43 14.41
N PHE A 178 1.60 -3.45 14.80
CA PHE A 178 1.18 -4.38 15.86
C PHE A 178 1.07 -3.69 17.23
N ALA A 179 1.64 -2.48 17.39
CA ALA A 179 1.40 -1.60 18.53
C ALA A 179 0.00 -0.94 18.52
N GLY A 180 -0.81 -1.16 17.48
CA GLY A 180 -2.16 -0.60 17.33
C GLY A 180 -2.17 0.85 16.83
N GLN A 181 -1.05 1.36 16.32
CA GLN A 181 -0.94 2.74 15.81
C GLN A 181 -1.17 2.78 14.30
N ASN A 182 -1.69 3.89 13.78
CA ASN A 182 -1.76 4.10 12.34
C ASN A 182 -0.36 4.09 11.71
N TYR A 183 -0.21 3.33 10.65
CA TYR A 183 1.04 3.23 9.90
C TYR A 183 1.03 4.19 8.70
N ASN A 184 2.20 4.74 8.38
CA ASN A 184 2.43 5.53 7.18
C ASN A 184 3.73 5.06 6.53
N ALA A 185 3.73 4.92 5.20
CA ALA A 185 4.91 4.44 4.46
C ALA A 185 6.17 5.31 4.63
N ALA A 186 6.03 6.58 4.99
CA ALA A 186 7.17 7.43 5.34
C ALA A 186 7.93 6.92 6.58
N LYS A 187 7.26 6.15 7.45
CA LYS A 187 7.84 5.45 8.59
C LYS A 187 8.29 4.02 8.24
N ASP A 188 8.38 3.61 6.97
CA ASP A 188 8.82 2.25 6.59
C ASP A 188 10.15 1.91 7.28
N PRO A 189 10.13 0.95 8.22
CA PRO A 189 11.30 0.62 9.03
C PRO A 189 12.35 -0.20 8.26
N LEU A 190 11.99 -0.77 7.10
CA LEU A 190 12.89 -1.49 6.22
C LEU A 190 13.47 -0.61 5.09
N LYS A 191 12.80 0.51 4.78
CA LYS A 191 13.09 1.35 3.60
C LYS A 191 13.12 0.50 2.32
N SER A 192 12.10 -0.34 2.19
CA SER A 192 12.02 -1.39 1.18
C SER A 192 11.93 -0.82 -0.25
N ILE A 193 12.33 -1.62 -1.23
CA ILE A 193 12.30 -1.28 -2.66
C ILE A 193 11.74 -2.47 -3.42
N LEU A 194 10.61 -2.29 -4.10
CA LEU A 194 10.16 -3.25 -5.10
C LEU A 194 10.77 -2.89 -6.46
N ILE A 195 11.53 -3.81 -7.03
CA ILE A 195 12.05 -3.70 -8.39
C ILE A 195 11.22 -4.64 -9.26
N ASP A 196 10.35 -4.05 -10.09
CA ASP A 196 9.54 -4.76 -11.07
C ASP A 196 9.94 -4.29 -12.47
N ASN A 197 10.54 -5.20 -13.25
CA ASN A 197 10.98 -4.91 -14.61
C ASN A 197 9.85 -5.09 -15.65
N ASP A 198 8.75 -5.76 -15.29
CA ASP A 198 7.66 -6.10 -16.22
C ASP A 198 6.56 -5.02 -16.24
N ALA A 199 6.30 -4.34 -15.11
CA ALA A 199 5.31 -3.26 -15.00
C ALA A 199 5.80 -1.89 -15.53
N PHE A 200 6.94 -1.88 -16.23
CA PHE A 200 7.71 -0.68 -16.46
C PHE A 200 7.21 0.13 -17.67
N THR A 201 6.69 1.34 -17.39
CA THR A 201 6.39 2.38 -18.40
C THR A 201 7.03 3.70 -17.96
N GLY A 202 8.31 3.93 -18.29
CA GLY A 202 9.03 5.15 -17.85
C GLY A 202 10.52 5.16 -18.17
N ASN A 203 11.33 5.87 -17.37
CA ASN A 203 12.79 5.79 -17.35
C ASN A 203 13.26 5.04 -16.07
N PRO A 204 13.98 3.90 -16.17
CA PRO A 204 14.23 3.02 -15.03
C PRO A 204 15.19 3.65 -14.03
N TYR A 205 16.02 4.57 -14.51
CA TYR A 205 16.96 5.34 -13.71
C TYR A 205 16.26 6.35 -12.81
N ASN A 206 15.15 6.95 -13.26
CA ASN A 206 14.33 7.82 -12.43
C ASN A 206 13.68 7.05 -11.27
N MET A 207 13.27 5.78 -11.47
CA MET A 207 12.74 4.96 -10.38
C MET A 207 13.82 4.64 -9.36
N PHE A 208 15.02 4.24 -9.80
CA PHE A 208 16.14 4.01 -8.89
C PHE A 208 16.48 5.26 -8.07
N ALA A 209 16.51 6.43 -8.70
CA ALA A 209 16.77 7.70 -8.03
C ALA A 209 15.67 8.09 -7.02
N GLN A 210 14.40 7.96 -7.40
CA GLN A 210 13.25 8.18 -6.52
C GLN A 210 13.30 7.28 -5.30
N THR A 211 13.59 6.01 -5.55
CA THR A 211 13.69 5.00 -4.52
C THR A 211 14.85 5.31 -3.57
N LEU A 212 16.04 5.61 -4.09
CA LEU A 212 17.19 5.99 -3.27
C LEU A 212 16.88 7.23 -2.42
N TYR A 213 16.22 8.23 -3.01
CA TYR A 213 15.74 9.42 -2.28
C TYR A 213 14.76 9.05 -1.17
N ALA A 214 13.81 8.13 -1.43
CA ALA A 214 12.84 7.66 -0.45
C ALA A 214 13.51 6.92 0.74
N THR A 215 14.70 6.34 0.57
CA THR A 215 15.46 5.74 1.68
C THR A 215 16.09 6.76 2.64
N MET A 216 16.12 8.06 2.30
CA MET A 216 16.64 9.09 3.21
C MET A 216 15.74 9.24 4.45
N GLY A 217 16.27 9.81 5.53
CA GLY A 217 15.43 10.16 6.69
C GLY A 217 14.36 11.19 6.33
N GLN A 218 13.21 11.17 7.02
CA GLN A 218 12.09 12.08 6.73
C GLN A 218 12.47 13.57 6.82
N ILE A 219 13.22 13.94 7.85
CA ILE A 219 13.64 15.34 8.07
C ILE A 219 14.54 15.85 6.93
N PRO A 220 15.60 15.13 6.50
CA PRO A 220 16.33 15.45 5.28
C PRO A 220 15.45 15.59 4.04
N GLN A 221 14.51 14.66 3.79
CA GLN A 221 13.60 14.76 2.63
C GLN A 221 12.73 16.01 2.71
N LEU A 222 12.19 16.33 3.89
CA LEU A 222 11.39 17.53 4.12
C LEU A 222 12.20 18.80 3.84
N HIS A 223 13.42 18.88 4.38
CA HIS A 223 14.31 20.02 4.12
C HIS A 223 14.61 20.18 2.63
N SER A 224 14.93 19.08 1.92
CA SER A 224 15.17 19.09 0.47
C SER A 224 13.96 19.62 -0.30
N ARG A 225 12.74 19.16 0.03
CA ARG A 225 11.50 19.63 -0.61
C ARG A 225 11.22 21.10 -0.32
N ILE A 226 11.38 21.54 0.92
CA ILE A 226 11.18 22.96 1.30
C ILE A 226 12.19 23.86 0.58
N ASN A 227 13.46 23.46 0.57
CA ASN A 227 14.51 24.21 -0.08
C ASN A 227 14.23 24.35 -1.59
N PHE A 228 13.92 23.23 -2.24
CA PHE A 228 13.57 23.23 -3.66
C PHE A 228 12.35 24.11 -3.98
N ARG A 229 11.29 24.05 -3.17
CA ARG A 229 10.12 24.95 -3.31
C ARG A 229 10.48 26.42 -3.17
N ASN A 230 11.45 26.75 -2.32
CA ASN A 230 11.89 28.13 -2.12
C ASN A 230 12.74 28.62 -3.30
N GLU A 231 13.61 27.78 -3.85
CA GLU A 231 14.39 28.13 -5.05
C GLU A 231 13.52 28.19 -6.31
N SER A 232 12.54 27.30 -6.46
CA SER A 232 11.64 27.28 -7.63
C SER A 232 10.79 28.55 -7.74
N LYS A 233 10.47 29.20 -6.60
CA LYS A 233 9.76 30.50 -6.56
C LYS A 233 10.58 31.65 -7.17
N LYS A 234 11.91 31.52 -7.25
CA LYS A 234 12.80 32.57 -7.75
C LYS A 234 13.00 32.51 -9.27
N VAL A 235 12.47 31.48 -9.93
CA VAL A 235 12.61 31.32 -11.38
C VAL A 235 11.70 32.32 -12.10
N ASN A 236 12.31 33.15 -12.95
CA ASN A 236 11.61 34.13 -13.79
C ASN A 236 11.68 33.69 -15.25
N PHE A 237 10.56 33.75 -15.97
CA PHE A 237 10.53 33.50 -17.40
C PHE A 237 10.85 34.78 -18.17
N PRO A 238 11.77 34.75 -19.16
CA PRO A 238 12.02 35.91 -20.00
C PRO A 238 10.79 36.19 -20.87
N LEU A 239 10.09 37.29 -20.61
CA LEU A 239 8.94 37.76 -21.38
C LEU A 239 9.42 38.24 -22.76
N SER A 240 9.54 37.32 -23.71
CA SER A 240 9.77 37.66 -25.11
C SER A 240 8.41 37.75 -25.82
N GLY A 241 7.86 38.96 -25.84
CA GLY A 241 6.97 39.40 -26.92
C GLY A 241 5.45 39.22 -26.80
N GLN A 242 4.90 38.68 -25.72
CA GLN A 242 3.45 38.69 -25.49
C GLN A 242 3.13 38.96 -24.02
N ASN A 243 3.02 40.24 -23.68
CA ASN A 243 2.40 40.67 -22.42
C ASN A 243 0.91 40.87 -22.69
N GLU A 244 0.06 40.06 -22.08
CA GLU A 244 -1.24 40.57 -21.65
C GLU A 244 -0.99 41.36 -20.36
N GLU A 245 -1.44 42.62 -20.27
CA GLU A 245 -1.13 43.54 -19.15
C GLU A 245 -1.49 42.98 -17.76
N ASN A 246 -2.35 41.95 -17.70
CA ASN A 246 -2.91 41.40 -16.47
C ASN A 246 -2.38 40.00 -16.09
N TYR A 247 -1.51 39.38 -16.88
CA TYR A 247 -1.08 37.99 -16.63
C TYR A 247 0.44 37.82 -16.61
N GLN A 248 0.92 37.12 -15.59
CA GLN A 248 2.33 36.77 -15.41
C GLN A 248 2.48 35.25 -15.34
N LEU A 249 3.37 34.69 -16.16
CA LEU A 249 3.74 33.29 -16.07
C LEU A 249 4.69 33.07 -14.89
N LEU A 250 4.32 32.17 -13.97
CA LEU A 250 5.09 31.83 -12.77
C LEU A 250 5.15 30.31 -12.59
N ILE A 251 6.16 29.81 -11.89
CA ILE A 251 6.18 28.42 -11.42
C ILE A 251 5.25 28.29 -10.23
N ASN A 252 4.35 27.30 -10.24
CA ASN A 252 3.63 26.88 -9.04
C ASN A 252 4.53 25.91 -8.23
N PRO A 253 5.13 26.36 -7.10
CA PRO A 253 6.08 25.54 -6.33
C PRO A 253 5.43 24.33 -5.66
N ASN A 254 4.10 24.35 -5.44
CA ASN A 254 3.39 23.26 -4.78
C ASN A 254 3.10 22.09 -5.72
N SER A 255 3.13 22.31 -7.04
CA SER A 255 2.94 21.26 -8.05
C SER A 255 4.24 20.67 -8.56
N VAL A 256 5.41 21.18 -8.16
CA VAL A 256 6.70 20.62 -8.58
C VAL A 256 7.07 19.45 -7.68
N ASP A 257 7.22 18.29 -8.30
CA ASP A 257 7.54 17.02 -7.65
C ASP A 257 9.06 16.81 -7.72
N LEU A 258 9.78 17.16 -6.64
CA LEU A 258 11.25 17.06 -6.58
C LEU A 258 11.68 15.64 -6.90
N GLU A 259 10.94 14.65 -6.41
CA GLU A 259 11.16 13.23 -6.61
C GLU A 259 11.25 12.86 -8.10
N ARG A 260 10.57 13.57 -9.01
CA ARG A 260 10.60 13.28 -10.46
C ARG A 260 11.86 13.76 -11.17
N ILE A 261 12.66 14.61 -10.53
CA ILE A 261 13.84 15.24 -11.14
C ILE A 261 15.14 14.86 -10.42
N VAL A 262 15.07 14.01 -9.38
CA VAL A 262 16.26 13.46 -8.73
C VAL A 262 16.92 12.43 -9.66
N ASP A 263 18.25 12.43 -9.67
CA ASP A 263 19.07 11.45 -10.38
C ASP A 263 20.23 11.00 -9.50
N VAL A 264 20.86 9.88 -9.86
CA VAL A 264 22.00 9.32 -9.14
C VAL A 264 23.24 9.40 -10.02
N LYS A 265 24.33 9.92 -9.43
CA LYS A 265 25.65 9.97 -10.06
C LYS A 265 26.57 8.91 -9.45
N ASP A 266 27.17 8.07 -10.28
CA ASP A 266 28.28 7.21 -9.88
C ASP A 266 29.50 8.09 -9.62
N LYS A 267 29.92 8.18 -8.35
CA LYS A 267 31.04 9.04 -7.92
C LYS A 267 32.40 8.56 -8.44
N GLN A 268 32.55 7.27 -8.74
CA GLN A 268 33.82 6.72 -9.21
C GLN A 268 34.00 6.96 -10.70
N LYS A 269 32.93 6.82 -11.47
CA LYS A 269 32.94 6.99 -12.93
C LYS A 269 32.65 8.43 -13.37
N ASP A 270 32.16 9.26 -12.46
CA ASP A 270 31.67 10.62 -12.69
C ASP A 270 30.53 10.71 -13.72
N ILE A 271 29.72 9.65 -13.83
CA ILE A 271 28.65 9.51 -14.83
C ILE A 271 27.30 9.32 -14.12
N TYR A 272 26.22 9.89 -14.65
CA TYR A 272 24.88 9.62 -14.12
C TYR A 272 24.45 8.20 -14.47
N ILE A 273 23.72 7.55 -13.57
CA ILE A 273 23.28 6.16 -13.81
C ILE A 273 22.41 6.09 -15.07
N ARG A 274 21.62 7.12 -15.36
CA ARG A 274 20.86 7.21 -16.63
C ARG A 274 21.70 7.22 -17.90
N ASP A 275 22.97 7.64 -17.79
CA ASP A 275 23.90 7.74 -18.91
C ASP A 275 24.74 6.45 -19.04
N LEU A 276 24.47 5.41 -18.23
CA LEU A 276 25.16 4.11 -18.29
C LEU A 276 24.66 3.20 -19.42
N GLU A 277 23.79 3.67 -20.33
CA GLU A 277 23.40 2.86 -21.49
C GLU A 277 24.61 2.48 -22.35
N THR A 278 24.62 1.18 -22.62
CA THR A 278 25.66 0.36 -23.23
C THR A 278 26.09 0.85 -24.61
N VAL A 279 27.41 0.97 -24.78
CA VAL A 279 28.08 0.71 -26.07
C VAL A 279 27.55 -0.64 -26.57
N LYS A 280 26.68 -0.62 -27.58
CA LYS A 280 26.35 -1.79 -28.39
C LYS A 280 27.52 -2.10 -29.32
#